data_AF-A0A9E2TTD6-F1
#
_entry.id   AF-A0A9E2TTD6-F1
#
_cell.length_a   1.000
_cell.length_b   1.000
_cell.length_c   1.000
_cell.angle_alpha   90.00
_cell.angle_beta   90.00
_cell.angle_gamma   90.00
#
_symmetry.space_group_name_H-M   'P 1'
#
loop_
_entity.id
_entity.type
_entity.pdbx_description
1 polymer ?
#
loop_
_entity_poly.entity_id
_entity_poly.type
_entity_poly.pdbx_seq_one_letter_code
_entity_poly.pdbx_strand_id
1 'polypeptide(L)'
;MRNKYLSFHELVESLDSSSILYNDLLKTVEWQKRRESIVGRDNNKCTRCGKGPTIRHFRDHLWIEAEEWIESGYQKDLGALFEPKGLKMIASDKPYYLHVHHKYYIVNRLPWEYDDEALTTLCNWCHWELHENEEIEIFLDDGITKTEFTPCSRCNGAGWFPEYSHVEEGICFKCRGSMYEELLIKIK
;
A
#
# COMPACT_ATOMS: atom_id res chain seq x y z
N MET A 1 17.84 9.11 15.16
CA MET A 1 16.62 9.55 14.45
C MET A 1 15.48 8.70 14.98
N ARG A 2 14.36 9.29 15.45
CA ARG A 2 13.20 8.50 15.90
C ARG A 2 12.63 7.75 14.70
N ASN A 3 12.30 6.46 14.89
CA ASN A 3 11.61 5.69 13.86
C ASN A 3 10.26 6.36 13.58
N LYS A 4 9.89 6.53 12.31
CA LYS A 4 8.63 7.20 11.92
C LYS A 4 7.41 6.37 12.32
N TYR A 5 7.60 5.06 12.49
CA TYR A 5 6.56 4.07 12.74
C TYR A 5 6.83 3.36 14.07
N LEU A 6 5.74 3.04 14.79
CA LEU A 6 5.78 2.18 15.97
C LEU A 6 5.98 0.72 15.53
N SER A 7 6.66 -0.08 16.33
CA SER A 7 6.60 -1.54 16.21
C SER A 7 5.21 -2.05 16.59
N PHE A 8 4.90 -3.29 16.23
CA PHE A 8 3.66 -3.95 16.64
C PHE A 8 3.53 -3.98 18.18
N HIS A 9 4.61 -4.28 18.89
CA HIS A 9 4.62 -4.29 20.35
C HIS A 9 4.27 -2.92 20.93
N GLU A 10 4.94 -1.86 20.47
CA GLU A 10 4.66 -0.48 20.92
C GLU A 10 3.24 -0.03 20.56
N LEU A 11 2.70 -0.47 19.41
CA LEU A 11 1.32 -0.19 19.03
C LEU A 11 0.34 -0.81 20.03
N VAL A 12 0.53 -2.07 20.40
CA VAL A 12 -0.31 -2.77 21.38
C VAL A 12 -0.16 -2.21 22.79
N GLU A 13 1.01 -1.68 23.15
CA GLU A 13 1.19 -0.99 24.44
C GLU A 13 0.55 0.41 24.47
N SER A 14 0.47 1.08 23.31
CA SER A 14 -0.02 2.46 23.22
C SER A 14 -1.54 2.58 23.02
N LEU A 15 -2.17 1.53 22.50
CA LEU A 15 -3.60 1.48 22.22
C LEU A 15 -4.22 0.27 22.90
N ASP A 16 -5.49 0.39 23.30
CA ASP A 16 -6.24 -0.77 23.75
C ASP A 16 -6.38 -1.78 22.59
N SER A 17 -6.08 -3.05 22.84
CA SER A 17 -6.10 -4.11 21.81
C SER A 17 -7.42 -4.20 21.04
N SER A 18 -8.55 -3.85 21.68
CA SER A 18 -9.87 -3.86 21.03
C SER A 18 -10.09 -2.69 20.06
N SER A 19 -9.22 -1.68 20.10
CA SER A 19 -9.29 -0.48 19.26
C SER A 19 -8.37 -0.51 18.03
N ILE A 20 -7.45 -1.48 17.96
CA ILE A 20 -6.49 -1.60 16.86
C ILE A 20 -7.20 -2.09 15.60
N LEU A 21 -7.19 -1.26 14.56
CA LEU A 21 -7.72 -1.62 13.26
C LEU A 21 -6.63 -2.21 12.37
N TYR A 22 -7.05 -2.97 11.34
CA TYR A 22 -6.11 -3.56 10.38
C TYR A 22 -5.20 -2.49 9.73
N ASN A 23 -5.75 -1.30 9.44
CA ASN A 23 -5.00 -0.18 8.90
C ASN A 23 -3.90 0.35 9.83
N ASP A 24 -4.04 0.21 11.15
CA ASP A 24 -2.99 0.59 12.10
C ASP A 24 -1.81 -0.38 12.04
N LEU A 25 -2.10 -1.67 11.82
CA LEU A 25 -1.07 -2.68 11.58
C LEU A 25 -0.26 -2.38 10.31
N LEU A 26 -0.89 -1.80 9.28
CA LEU A 26 -0.20 -1.34 8.07
C LEU A 26 0.71 -0.11 8.32
N LYS A 27 0.69 0.49 9.51
CA LYS A 27 1.60 1.58 9.90
C LYS A 27 2.72 1.11 10.82
N THR A 28 2.85 -0.20 11.04
CA THR A 28 3.91 -0.76 11.88
C THR A 28 5.23 -0.95 11.13
N VAL A 29 6.34 -0.97 11.86
CA VAL A 29 7.68 -1.22 11.31
C VAL A 29 7.75 -2.57 10.57
N GLU A 30 7.09 -3.59 11.10
CA GLU A 30 7.01 -4.94 10.57
C GLU A 30 6.37 -4.94 9.18
N TRP A 31 5.21 -4.29 9.06
CA TRP A 31 4.58 -4.14 7.74
C TRP A 31 5.41 -3.28 6.80
N GLN A 32 5.99 -2.16 7.24
CA GLN A 32 6.77 -1.31 6.35
C GLN A 32 7.98 -2.05 5.76
N LYS A 33 8.68 -2.87 6.57
CA LYS A 33 9.75 -3.75 6.09
C LYS A 33 9.23 -4.80 5.11
N ARG A 34 8.10 -5.45 5.41
CA ARG A 34 7.49 -6.43 4.50
C ARG A 34 7.10 -5.78 3.17
N ARG A 35 6.49 -4.60 3.24
CA ARG A 35 6.08 -3.80 2.09
C ARG A 35 7.29 -3.46 1.20
N GLU A 36 8.38 -2.98 1.78
CA GLU A 36 9.63 -2.69 1.04
C GLU A 36 10.17 -3.94 0.33
N SER A 37 10.17 -5.09 1.01
CA SER A 37 10.60 -6.37 0.42
C SER A 37 9.76 -6.76 -0.80
N ILE A 38 8.44 -6.68 -0.71
CA ILE A 38 7.52 -7.07 -1.80
C ILE A 38 7.62 -6.07 -2.98
N VAL A 39 7.68 -4.77 -2.69
CA VAL A 39 7.85 -3.74 -3.73
C VAL A 39 9.20 -3.91 -4.44
N GLY A 40 10.26 -4.23 -3.70
CA GLY A 40 11.58 -4.54 -4.25
C GLY A 40 11.57 -5.78 -5.15
N ARG A 41 10.94 -6.87 -4.69
CA ARG A 41 10.73 -8.10 -5.48
C ARG A 41 10.01 -7.82 -6.80
N ASP A 42 8.99 -6.96 -6.76
CA ASP A 42 8.20 -6.58 -7.94
C ASP A 42 8.86 -5.45 -8.76
N ASN A 43 10.18 -5.25 -8.58
CA ASN A 43 11.00 -4.29 -9.32
C ASN A 43 10.49 -2.84 -9.24
N ASN A 44 9.94 -2.45 -8.09
CA ASN A 44 9.36 -1.12 -7.86
C ASN A 44 8.33 -0.73 -8.94
N LYS A 45 7.49 -1.69 -9.36
CA LYS A 45 6.45 -1.49 -10.36
C LYS A 45 5.14 -2.15 -9.96
N CYS A 46 4.05 -1.60 -10.48
CA CYS A 46 2.78 -2.28 -10.51
C CYS A 46 2.89 -3.55 -11.37
N THR A 47 2.55 -4.70 -10.81
CA THR A 47 2.55 -5.99 -11.51
C THR A 47 1.46 -6.09 -12.58
N ARG A 48 0.41 -5.26 -12.48
CA ARG A 48 -0.71 -5.23 -13.45
C ARG A 48 -0.45 -4.32 -14.65
N CYS A 49 0.00 -3.08 -14.43
CA CYS A 49 0.15 -2.10 -15.51
C CYS A 49 1.61 -1.72 -15.83
N GLY A 50 2.59 -2.23 -15.08
CA GLY A 50 4.02 -1.99 -15.28
C GLY A 50 4.51 -0.59 -14.87
N LYS A 51 3.62 0.30 -14.43
CA LYS A 51 3.97 1.67 -14.02
C LYS A 51 4.66 1.69 -12.66
N GLY A 52 5.68 2.53 -12.53
CA GLY A 52 6.34 2.85 -11.25
C GLY A 52 5.61 3.94 -10.47
N PRO A 53 6.11 4.32 -9.27
CA PRO A 53 5.57 5.47 -8.56
C PRO A 53 5.98 6.76 -9.27
N THR A 54 5.06 7.71 -9.31
CA THR A 54 5.29 9.07 -9.76
C THR A 54 6.22 9.78 -8.78
N ILE A 55 7.29 10.39 -9.30
CA ILE A 55 8.14 11.32 -8.53
C ILE A 55 7.65 12.75 -8.78
N ARG A 56 7.37 13.49 -7.71
CA ARG A 56 7.02 14.91 -7.80
C ARG A 56 8.27 15.74 -8.01
N HIS A 57 8.46 16.25 -9.23
CA HIS A 57 9.46 17.29 -9.53
C HIS A 57 8.78 18.64 -9.70
N PHE A 58 9.19 19.63 -8.91
CA PHE A 58 8.80 21.02 -9.12
C PHE A 58 9.82 21.70 -10.05
N ARG A 59 9.45 21.93 -11.31
CA ARG A 59 10.06 22.95 -12.17
C ARG A 59 8.98 23.67 -12.98
N ASP A 60 9.04 25.01 -12.99
CA ASP A 60 8.42 25.92 -13.96
C ASP A 60 7.02 25.50 -14.46
N HIS A 61 6.09 25.33 -13.52
CA HIS A 61 4.66 25.13 -13.79
C HIS A 61 4.25 23.86 -14.56
N LEU A 62 5.10 22.82 -14.66
CA LEU A 62 4.70 21.50 -15.17
C LEU A 62 4.91 20.40 -14.11
N TRP A 63 3.86 19.63 -13.83
CA TRP A 63 3.97 18.36 -13.12
C TRP A 63 4.58 17.34 -14.07
N ILE A 64 5.89 17.12 -13.98
CA ILE A 64 6.53 16.03 -14.71
C ILE A 64 6.60 14.83 -13.76
N GLU A 65 5.67 13.91 -13.97
CA GLU A 65 5.68 12.60 -13.34
C GLU A 65 6.72 11.75 -14.07
N ALA A 66 7.80 11.33 -13.41
CA ALA A 66 8.83 10.49 -14.04
C ALA A 66 8.69 9.04 -13.55
N GLU A 67 8.60 8.10 -14.49
CA GLU A 67 8.84 6.68 -14.24
C GLU A 67 10.37 6.45 -14.29
N GLU A 68 11.04 6.32 -13.14
CA GLU A 68 12.48 6.13 -13.10
C GLU A 68 12.89 4.65 -13.20
N TRP A 69 13.75 4.35 -14.17
CA TRP A 69 14.80 3.32 -14.04
C TRP A 69 16.11 4.05 -13.86
N ILE A 70 16.69 3.99 -12.67
CA ILE A 70 18.07 4.42 -12.42
C ILE A 70 18.90 3.15 -12.32
N GLU A 71 19.66 2.84 -13.37
CA GLU A 71 20.59 1.71 -13.39
C GLU A 71 21.83 1.94 -12.52
N SER A 72 21.97 3.13 -11.90
CA SER A 72 23.09 3.44 -11.02
C SER A 72 22.72 4.37 -9.86
N GLY A 73 22.55 3.80 -8.67
CA GLY A 73 22.87 4.44 -7.40
C GLY A 73 22.06 5.68 -7.02
N TYR A 74 20.94 5.48 -6.32
CA TYR A 74 20.37 6.53 -5.48
C TYR A 74 21.33 6.86 -4.33
N GLN A 75 21.75 8.13 -4.21
CA GLN A 75 22.54 8.64 -3.10
C GLN A 75 21.78 9.80 -2.43
N LYS A 76 21.48 9.64 -1.14
CA LYS A 76 20.73 10.61 -0.34
C LYS A 76 21.54 11.91 -0.20
N ASP A 77 20.88 13.06 -0.39
CA ASP A 77 21.37 14.44 -0.16
C ASP A 77 22.26 15.11 -1.23
N LEU A 78 22.34 14.59 -2.46
CA LEU A 78 23.00 15.30 -3.55
C LEU A 78 21.99 15.79 -4.59
N GLY A 79 21.63 17.06 -4.46
CA GLY A 79 21.23 17.85 -5.62
C GLY A 79 22.36 17.79 -6.65
N ALA A 80 22.22 16.93 -7.64
CA ALA A 80 23.21 16.75 -8.69
C ALA A 80 22.50 16.75 -10.04
N LEU A 81 22.87 17.76 -10.83
CA LEU A 81 22.75 17.83 -12.28
C LEU A 81 23.44 16.62 -12.91
N PHE A 82 22.75 15.48 -12.93
CA PHE A 82 23.09 14.43 -13.89
C PHE A 82 22.34 14.77 -15.17
N GLU A 83 23.05 15.11 -16.25
CA GLU A 83 22.48 14.98 -17.59
C GLU A 83 22.39 13.48 -17.88
N PRO A 84 21.21 12.85 -17.74
CA PRO A 84 21.11 11.43 -17.90
C PRO A 84 20.88 11.22 -19.39
N LYS A 85 21.96 10.95 -20.14
CA LYS A 85 21.84 10.42 -21.50
C LYS A 85 21.00 9.15 -21.42
N GLY A 86 19.72 9.26 -21.77
CA GLY A 86 18.76 8.15 -21.74
C GLY A 86 17.60 8.29 -20.76
N LEU A 87 17.47 9.40 -20.00
CA LEU A 87 16.26 9.61 -19.20
C LEU A 87 15.06 9.88 -20.12
N LYS A 88 14.06 9.00 -20.08
CA LYS A 88 12.77 9.23 -20.75
C LYS A 88 11.76 9.68 -19.70
N MET A 89 11.51 10.98 -19.61
CA MET A 89 10.41 11.51 -18.80
C MET A 89 9.09 11.34 -19.57
N ILE A 90 8.13 10.63 -18.99
CA ILE A 90 6.81 10.41 -19.57
C ILE A 90 5.79 11.11 -18.69
N ALA A 91 5.25 12.24 -19.17
CA ALA A 91 4.19 12.93 -18.45
C ALA A 91 2.98 12.00 -18.23
N SER A 92 2.49 11.97 -17.00
CA SER A 92 1.27 11.28 -16.62
C SER A 92 0.22 12.31 -16.21
N ASP A 93 -1.04 12.01 -16.49
CA ASP A 93 -2.19 12.86 -16.19
C ASP A 93 -2.60 12.83 -14.72
N LYS A 94 -2.13 11.82 -13.96
CA LYS A 94 -2.48 11.60 -12.56
C LYS A 94 -1.39 10.86 -11.79
N PRO A 95 -1.25 11.08 -10.47
CA PRO A 95 -0.14 10.51 -9.70
C PRO A 95 -0.30 9.01 -9.47
N TYR A 96 0.81 8.28 -9.57
CA TYR A 96 0.92 6.87 -9.27
C TYR A 96 1.69 6.62 -7.96
N TYR A 97 1.13 5.80 -7.07
CA TYR A 97 1.80 5.32 -5.85
C TYR A 97 1.72 3.81 -5.80
N LEU A 98 2.73 3.14 -5.25
CA LEU A 98 2.71 1.69 -5.10
C LEU A 98 2.15 1.27 -3.75
N HIS A 99 1.28 0.27 -3.77
CA HIS A 99 0.73 -0.40 -2.60
C HIS A 99 1.00 -1.89 -2.71
N VAL A 100 1.18 -2.56 -1.57
CA VAL A 100 1.17 -4.02 -1.52
C VAL A 100 -0.26 -4.45 -1.24
N HIS A 101 -0.79 -5.26 -2.14
CA HIS A 101 -2.13 -5.82 -2.11
C HIS A 101 -2.06 -7.27 -1.64
N HIS A 102 -2.91 -7.62 -0.67
CA HIS A 102 -3.15 -9.00 -0.27
C HIS A 102 -4.16 -9.64 -1.23
N LYS A 103 -3.77 -10.73 -1.89
CA LYS A 103 -4.65 -11.47 -2.84
C LYS A 103 -5.78 -12.23 -2.13
N TYR A 104 -5.62 -12.49 -0.84
CA TYR A 104 -6.62 -13.06 0.04
C TYR A 104 -6.30 -12.65 1.48
N TYR A 105 -7.29 -12.76 2.36
CA TYR A 105 -7.13 -12.56 3.80
C TYR A 105 -7.38 -13.84 4.59
N ILE A 106 -6.70 -13.98 5.71
CA ILE A 106 -6.90 -15.03 6.72
C ILE A 106 -7.20 -14.31 8.03
N VAL A 107 -8.32 -14.68 8.67
CA VAL A 107 -8.77 -14.08 9.91
C VAL A 107 -7.71 -14.26 11.01
N ASN A 108 -7.46 -13.20 11.78
CA ASN A 108 -6.46 -13.11 12.84
C ASN A 108 -4.99 -13.28 12.39
N ARG A 109 -4.70 -13.17 11.10
CA ARG A 109 -3.32 -13.16 10.59
C ARG A 109 -2.81 -11.73 10.45
N LEU A 110 -1.59 -11.48 10.94
CA LEU A 110 -0.97 -10.17 10.82
C LEU A 110 -0.59 -9.88 9.36
N PRO A 111 -0.62 -8.61 8.91
CA PRO A 111 -0.40 -8.28 7.50
C PRO A 111 0.92 -8.80 6.93
N TRP A 112 1.97 -8.89 7.75
CA TRP A 112 3.32 -9.31 7.34
C TRP A 112 3.57 -10.83 7.42
N GLU A 113 2.63 -11.62 7.92
CA GLU A 113 2.77 -13.08 8.08
C GLU A 113 2.39 -13.88 6.82
N TYR A 114 2.01 -13.20 5.75
CA TYR A 114 1.64 -13.84 4.49
C TYR A 114 2.87 -14.18 3.68
N ASP A 115 2.83 -15.33 3.00
CA ASP A 115 3.82 -15.73 2.01
C ASP A 115 3.88 -14.74 0.83
N ASP A 116 4.99 -14.77 0.10
CA ASP A 116 5.24 -13.84 -1.00
C ASP A 116 4.15 -13.94 -2.08
N GLU A 117 3.67 -15.14 -2.39
CA GLU A 117 2.69 -15.41 -3.43
C GLU A 117 1.32 -14.79 -3.11
N ALA A 118 1.01 -14.59 -1.83
CA ALA A 118 -0.20 -13.96 -1.35
C ALA A 118 -0.17 -12.43 -1.49
N LEU A 119 0.99 -11.85 -1.81
CA LEU A 119 1.21 -10.41 -1.87
C LEU A 119 1.62 -9.98 -3.28
N THR A 120 1.11 -8.84 -3.74
CA THR A 120 1.53 -8.26 -5.03
C THR A 120 1.55 -6.75 -4.98
N THR A 121 2.48 -6.14 -5.69
CA THR A 121 2.58 -4.69 -5.80
C THR A 121 1.65 -4.18 -6.89
N LEU A 122 0.68 -3.35 -6.51
CA LEU A 122 -0.20 -2.65 -7.44
C LEU A 122 -0.01 -1.15 -7.31
N CYS A 123 -0.18 -0.41 -8.41
CA CYS A 123 -0.36 1.01 -8.29
C CYS A 123 -1.73 1.32 -7.68
N ASN A 124 -1.83 2.49 -7.08
CA ASN A 124 -2.99 3.05 -6.41
C ASN A 124 -4.26 2.99 -7.31
N TRP A 125 -4.14 3.18 -8.62
CA TRP A 125 -5.27 3.03 -9.57
C TRP A 125 -5.67 1.58 -9.86
N CYS A 126 -4.69 0.72 -10.15
CA CYS A 126 -4.95 -0.70 -10.38
C CYS A 126 -5.47 -1.42 -9.13
N HIS A 127 -5.06 -0.97 -7.94
CA HIS A 127 -5.57 -1.45 -6.67
C HIS A 127 -7.04 -1.09 -6.49
N TRP A 128 -7.39 0.19 -6.72
CA TRP A 128 -8.78 0.64 -6.65
C TRP A 128 -9.67 -0.11 -7.65
N GLU A 129 -9.24 -0.17 -8.92
CA GLU A 129 -9.96 -0.87 -9.98
C GLU A 129 -10.15 -2.36 -9.66
N LEU A 130 -9.17 -3.02 -9.04
CA LEU A 130 -9.31 -4.41 -8.61
C LEU A 130 -10.49 -4.54 -7.64
N HIS A 131 -10.54 -3.72 -6.60
CA HIS A 131 -11.65 -3.76 -5.63
C HIS A 131 -13.00 -3.31 -6.20
N GLU A 132 -13.04 -2.53 -7.28
CA GLU A 132 -14.31 -2.23 -7.97
C GLU A 132 -14.86 -3.43 -8.75
N ASN A 133 -14.00 -4.33 -9.21
CA ASN A 133 -14.37 -5.39 -10.15
C ASN A 133 -14.28 -6.80 -9.56
N GLU A 134 -13.59 -6.96 -8.43
CA GLU A 134 -13.26 -8.25 -7.84
C GLU A 134 -13.45 -8.20 -6.32
N GLU A 135 -14.00 -9.28 -5.76
CA GLU A 135 -14.04 -9.50 -4.31
C GLU A 135 -12.80 -10.31 -3.89
N ILE A 136 -12.19 -9.91 -2.78
CA ILE A 136 -11.04 -10.62 -2.23
C ILE A 136 -11.51 -11.77 -1.37
N GLU A 137 -10.95 -12.95 -1.58
CA GLU A 137 -11.29 -14.13 -0.79
C GLU A 137 -10.79 -13.99 0.65
N ILE A 138 -11.59 -14.50 1.58
CA ILE A 138 -11.27 -14.46 3.01
C ILE A 138 -11.48 -15.85 3.59
N PHE A 139 -10.51 -16.28 4.38
CA PHE A 139 -10.50 -17.58 5.04
C PHE A 139 -10.52 -17.41 6.55
N LEU A 140 -11.09 -18.38 7.25
CA LEU A 140 -10.99 -18.49 8.71
C LEU A 140 -9.53 -18.70 9.15
N ASP A 141 -9.30 -18.73 10.46
CA ASP A 141 -7.97 -18.86 11.06
C ASP A 141 -7.24 -20.17 10.69
N ASP A 142 -7.98 -21.20 10.28
CA ASP A 142 -7.44 -22.44 9.70
C ASP A 142 -6.76 -22.25 8.32
N GLY A 143 -6.98 -21.11 7.66
CA GLY A 143 -6.44 -20.77 6.35
C GLY A 143 -7.01 -21.59 5.19
N ILE A 144 -8.07 -22.37 5.42
CA ILE A 144 -8.66 -23.30 4.43
C ILE A 144 -10.14 -23.01 4.24
N THR A 145 -10.87 -22.75 5.33
CA THR A 145 -12.32 -22.55 5.29
C THR A 145 -12.64 -21.15 4.80
N LYS A 146 -13.20 -21.02 3.59
CA LYS A 146 -13.65 -19.74 3.05
C LYS A 146 -14.83 -19.20 3.88
N THR A 147 -14.83 -17.89 4.11
CA THR A 147 -15.89 -17.15 4.79
C THR A 147 -16.25 -15.90 4.01
N GLU A 148 -17.46 -15.39 4.22
CA GLU A 148 -17.90 -14.12 3.64
C GLU A 148 -17.68 -12.99 4.66
N PHE A 149 -17.13 -11.87 4.20
CA PHE A 149 -17.21 -10.59 4.90
C PHE A 149 -17.86 -9.57 4.00
N THR A 150 -18.50 -8.61 4.64
CA THR A 150 -19.21 -7.51 4.00
C THR A 150 -18.20 -6.41 3.67
N PRO A 151 -17.89 -6.17 2.38
CA PRO A 151 -17.02 -5.04 2.02
C PRO A 151 -17.68 -3.74 2.43
N CYS A 152 -16.86 -2.76 2.81
CA CYS A 152 -17.36 -1.43 3.15
C CYS A 152 -18.07 -0.84 1.93
N SER A 153 -19.37 -0.60 2.05
CA SER A 153 -20.23 -0.04 0.99
C SER A 153 -19.81 1.32 0.42
N ARG A 154 -18.80 1.98 1.00
CA ARG A 154 -18.24 3.23 0.47
C ARG A 154 -17.02 3.00 -0.42
N CYS A 155 -16.10 2.13 -0.02
CA CYS A 155 -14.84 1.89 -0.73
C CYS A 155 -14.73 0.50 -1.37
N ASN A 156 -15.79 -0.32 -1.28
CA ASN A 156 -15.87 -1.68 -1.79
C ASN A 156 -14.68 -2.57 -1.39
N GLY A 157 -14.24 -2.49 -0.13
CA GLY A 157 -13.09 -3.27 0.33
C GLY A 157 -11.71 -2.66 0.03
N ALA A 158 -11.62 -1.54 -0.70
CA ALA A 158 -10.32 -0.92 -0.97
C ALA A 158 -9.70 -0.25 0.26
N GLY A 159 -10.53 0.26 1.19
CA GLY A 159 -10.08 0.97 2.38
C GLY A 159 -9.58 2.41 2.17
N TRP A 160 -9.35 2.84 0.93
CA TRP A 160 -8.84 4.17 0.58
C TRP A 160 -9.26 4.58 -0.84
N PHE A 161 -9.08 5.85 -1.24
CA PHE A 161 -9.49 6.44 -2.53
C PHE A 161 -8.31 7.17 -3.22
N PRO A 162 -7.95 6.80 -4.47
CA PRO A 162 -6.91 7.45 -5.27
C PRO A 162 -7.02 8.98 -5.36
N GLU A 163 -8.20 9.48 -5.68
CA GLU A 163 -8.50 10.88 -5.96
C GLU A 163 -8.30 11.77 -4.72
N TYR A 164 -8.48 11.19 -3.54
CA TYR A 164 -8.36 11.88 -2.26
C TYR A 164 -7.03 11.61 -1.56
N SER A 165 -6.02 11.05 -2.24
CA SER A 165 -4.69 10.78 -1.66
C SER A 165 -4.00 12.00 -1.01
N HIS A 166 -4.40 13.21 -1.39
CA HIS A 166 -3.91 14.46 -0.80
C HIS A 166 -4.65 14.89 0.49
N VAL A 167 -5.74 14.22 0.85
CA VAL A 167 -6.53 14.44 2.07
C VAL A 167 -6.46 13.19 2.92
N GLU A 168 -5.79 13.26 4.07
CA GLU A 168 -5.65 12.11 4.99
C GLU A 168 -5.17 10.82 4.29
N GLU A 169 -4.23 10.95 3.34
CA GLU A 169 -3.68 9.84 2.54
C GLU A 169 -4.75 9.06 1.74
N GLY A 170 -5.93 9.64 1.53
CA GLY A 170 -7.05 9.02 0.82
C GLY A 170 -7.82 7.98 1.62
N ILE A 171 -7.61 7.87 2.94
CA ILE A 171 -8.28 6.85 3.76
C ILE A 171 -9.82 6.95 3.66
N CYS A 172 -10.49 5.80 3.57
CA CYS A 172 -11.95 5.78 3.55
C CYS A 172 -12.49 6.23 4.91
N PHE A 173 -13.14 7.39 4.97
CA PHE A 173 -13.67 7.93 6.24
C PHE A 173 -14.83 7.13 6.85
N LYS A 174 -15.45 6.22 6.09
CA LYS A 174 -16.48 5.31 6.63
C LYS A 174 -15.84 4.17 7.43
N CYS A 175 -15.03 3.34 6.80
CA CYS A 175 -14.40 2.19 7.47
C CYS A 175 -13.07 2.51 8.16
N ARG A 176 -12.55 3.73 8.01
CA ARG A 176 -11.22 4.16 8.49
C ARG A 176 -10.09 3.22 8.05
N GLY A 177 -10.15 2.78 6.80
CA GLY A 177 -9.17 1.84 6.24
C GLY A 177 -9.36 0.37 6.63
N SER A 178 -10.41 0.01 7.37
CA SER A 178 -10.66 -1.39 7.79
C SER A 178 -11.12 -2.31 6.64
N MET A 179 -11.53 -1.73 5.50
CA MET A 179 -11.97 -2.41 4.27
C MET A 179 -13.32 -3.14 4.39
N TYR A 180 -13.55 -3.86 5.48
CA TYR A 180 -14.75 -4.66 5.74
C TYR A 180 -15.51 -4.12 6.97
N GLU A 181 -16.79 -4.46 7.08
CA GLU A 181 -17.60 -4.14 8.26
C GLU A 181 -17.22 -5.06 9.45
N GLU A 182 -16.79 -6.29 9.16
CA GLU A 182 -16.23 -7.24 10.10
C GLU A 182 -14.71 -7.02 10.33
N LEU A 183 -14.22 -7.36 11.53
CA LEU A 183 -12.81 -7.25 11.86
C LEU A 183 -12.01 -8.43 11.28
N LEU A 184 -11.06 -8.15 10.39
CA LEU A 184 -10.09 -9.12 9.89
C LEU A 184 -9.20 -9.72 11.00
N ILE A 185 -8.97 -8.96 12.07
CA ILE A 185 -8.09 -9.36 13.17
C ILE A 185 -8.62 -8.84 14.50
N LYS A 186 -8.55 -9.69 15.52
CA LYS A 186 -8.80 -9.34 16.92
C LYS A 186 -7.51 -9.52 17.69
N ILE A 187 -6.87 -8.41 18.05
CA ILE A 187 -5.68 -8.43 18.91
C ILE A 187 -6.12 -8.82 20.32
N LYS A 188 -5.48 -9.84 20.89
CA LYS A 188 -5.73 -10.35 22.23
C LYS A 188 -4.71 -9.82 23.23
#